data_AF-A0A8C2C063-F1
#
_entry.id   AF-A0A8C2C063-F1
#
_cell.length_a   1.000
_cell.length_b   1.000
_cell.length_c   1.000
_cell.angle_alpha   90.00
_cell.angle_beta   90.00
_cell.angle_gamma   90.00
#
_symmetry.space_group_name_H-M   'P 1'
#
loop_
_entity.id
_entity.type
_entity.pdbx_description
1 polymer ?
#
loop_
_entity_poly.entity_id
_entity_poly.type
_entity_poly.pdbx_seq_one_letter_code
_entity_poly.pdbx_strand_id
1 'polypeptide(L)'
;MKKIFRSINGCFPSFSHLKLTDFIDYEVLVVFVPSQANDEGDYFPIWGTCLGFQLLTVLVAGENLWSKKTAENVTYPLNLSRMFTNFPSDVRKVLSQEPLTANFHHYGVTKEAFMGNEKLSGFFSVLSTNIAQNGLEFVSTKPFYGVQWHPEVNRFQWDPRYNFPHSSNAERVSSLLAEFFVNERRRSSHHFSEAAEESSAHNYSPVYVVNISAYKQSYFF
;
A
#
# COMPACT_ATOMS: atom_id res chain seq x y z
N MET A 1 -18.85 3.15 8.86
CA MET A 1 -17.91 3.35 7.72
C MET A 1 -17.82 4.79 7.24
N LYS A 2 -18.85 5.40 6.60
CA LYS A 2 -18.75 6.78 6.04
C LYS A 2 -18.19 7.87 6.99
N LYS A 3 -18.47 7.79 8.30
CA LYS A 3 -17.88 8.69 9.32
C LYS A 3 -16.35 8.58 9.37
N ILE A 4 -15.83 7.36 9.58
CA ILE A 4 -14.38 7.09 9.67
C ILE A 4 -13.65 7.54 8.40
N PHE A 5 -14.20 7.23 7.22
CA PHE A 5 -13.61 7.66 5.93
C PHE A 5 -13.36 9.18 5.90
N ARG A 6 -14.34 9.99 6.29
CA ARG A 6 -14.25 11.46 6.32
C ARG A 6 -13.36 12.02 7.45
N SER A 7 -12.90 11.17 8.37
CA SER A 7 -12.09 11.58 9.52
C SER A 7 -10.63 11.15 9.45
N ILE A 8 -10.29 10.18 8.60
CA ILE A 8 -8.90 9.76 8.37
C ILE A 8 -8.39 10.27 7.03
N ASN A 9 -7.09 10.55 6.95
CA ASN A 9 -6.47 11.17 5.77
C ASN A 9 -5.97 10.17 4.70
N GLY A 10 -6.34 8.89 4.79
CA GLY A 10 -5.89 7.80 3.91
C GLY A 10 -5.94 6.43 4.60
N CYS A 11 -5.76 5.35 3.85
CA CYS A 11 -5.85 3.97 4.38
C CYS A 11 -4.64 3.09 4.00
N PHE A 12 -4.23 2.21 4.93
CA PHE A 12 -3.17 1.23 4.74
C PHE A 12 -3.75 -0.19 4.93
N PRO A 13 -4.39 -0.81 3.92
CA PRO A 13 -4.75 -2.22 3.95
C PRO A 13 -3.51 -3.12 4.13
N SER A 14 -3.38 -3.71 5.32
CA SER A 14 -2.40 -4.74 5.64
C SER A 14 -3.13 -5.98 6.18
N PHE A 15 -2.85 -7.14 5.59
CA PHE A 15 -3.56 -8.38 5.88
C PHE A 15 -2.61 -9.57 5.94
N SER A 16 -2.91 -10.52 6.82
CA SER A 16 -2.34 -11.88 6.78
C SER A 16 -3.30 -12.88 6.13
N HIS A 17 -4.62 -12.71 6.35
CA HIS A 17 -5.69 -13.57 5.83
C HIS A 17 -6.95 -12.74 5.54
N LEU A 18 -7.82 -13.25 4.65
CA LEU A 18 -9.11 -12.65 4.29
C LEU A 18 -10.20 -13.73 4.26
N LYS A 19 -11.42 -13.42 4.73
CA LYS A 19 -12.64 -14.21 4.54
C LYS A 19 -13.48 -13.61 3.42
N LEU A 20 -14.39 -14.39 2.82
CA LEU A 20 -15.23 -13.94 1.70
C LEU A 20 -16.13 -12.75 2.05
N THR A 21 -16.65 -12.69 3.29
CA THR A 21 -17.43 -11.56 3.81
C THR A 21 -16.66 -10.24 3.76
N ASP A 22 -15.36 -10.32 3.99
CA ASP A 22 -14.51 -9.14 4.13
C ASP A 22 -14.34 -8.44 2.77
N PHE A 23 -14.38 -9.18 1.66
CA PHE A 23 -14.18 -8.64 0.31
C PHE A 23 -15.20 -7.56 -0.06
N ILE A 24 -16.48 -7.69 0.32
CA ILE A 24 -17.53 -6.73 -0.07
C ILE A 24 -17.34 -5.40 0.66
N ASP A 25 -17.13 -5.44 1.98
CA ASP A 25 -16.87 -4.23 2.77
C ASP A 25 -15.54 -3.58 2.36
N TYR A 26 -14.52 -4.37 1.99
CA TYR A 26 -13.25 -3.83 1.48
C TYR A 26 -13.34 -3.27 0.05
N GLU A 27 -14.13 -3.85 -0.86
CA GLU A 27 -14.36 -3.27 -2.19
C GLU A 27 -14.92 -1.85 -2.07
N VAL A 28 -15.93 -1.68 -1.21
CA VAL A 28 -16.55 -0.39 -0.93
C VAL A 28 -15.58 0.56 -0.24
N LEU A 29 -14.92 0.14 0.83
CA LEU A 29 -14.09 1.01 1.68
C LEU A 29 -12.73 1.37 1.08
N VAL A 30 -12.10 0.44 0.37
CA VAL A 30 -10.70 0.55 -0.07
C VAL A 30 -10.60 0.98 -1.53
N VAL A 31 -11.58 0.65 -2.38
CA VAL A 31 -11.53 0.99 -3.82
C VAL A 31 -12.64 1.96 -4.22
N PHE A 32 -13.92 1.63 -4.00
CA PHE A 32 -15.03 2.43 -4.53
C PHE A 32 -15.12 3.83 -3.90
N VAL A 33 -15.26 3.93 -2.57
CA VAL A 33 -15.42 5.23 -1.88
C VAL A 33 -14.19 6.13 -2.07
N PRO A 34 -12.95 5.64 -1.92
CA PRO A 34 -11.77 6.46 -2.21
C PRO A 34 -11.67 6.85 -3.69
N SER A 35 -12.07 5.99 -4.64
CA SER A 35 -12.09 6.36 -6.06
C SER A 35 -13.05 7.50 -6.34
N GLN A 36 -14.28 7.41 -5.82
CA GLN A 36 -15.29 8.45 -5.98
C GLN A 36 -14.83 9.78 -5.34
N ALA A 37 -14.29 9.74 -4.12
CA ALA A 37 -13.78 10.94 -3.46
C ALA A 37 -12.68 11.62 -4.29
N ASN A 38 -11.68 10.87 -4.77
CA ASN A 38 -10.62 11.42 -5.61
C ASN A 38 -11.15 11.96 -6.96
N ASP A 39 -12.16 11.31 -7.57
CA ASP A 39 -12.83 11.81 -8.78
C ASP A 39 -13.61 13.11 -8.54
N GLU A 40 -14.13 13.31 -7.32
CA GLU A 40 -14.80 14.54 -6.85
C GLU A 40 -13.80 15.61 -6.32
N GLY A 41 -12.49 15.32 -6.31
CA GLY A 41 -11.42 16.22 -5.85
C GLY A 41 -11.10 16.14 -4.35
N ASP A 42 -11.77 15.26 -3.61
CA ASP A 42 -11.52 14.95 -2.20
C ASP A 42 -10.38 13.91 -2.08
N TYR A 43 -9.17 14.39 -1.84
CA TYR A 43 -7.96 13.58 -1.95
C TYR A 43 -7.86 12.52 -0.85
N PHE A 44 -7.81 11.24 -1.25
CA PHE A 44 -7.71 10.12 -0.31
C PHE A 44 -6.75 9.02 -0.82
N PRO A 45 -5.53 8.94 -0.29
CA PRO A 45 -4.52 7.97 -0.71
C PRO A 45 -4.69 6.60 -0.03
N ILE A 46 -4.40 5.55 -0.80
CA ILE A 46 -4.45 4.14 -0.38
C ILE A 46 -3.08 3.51 -0.56
N TRP A 47 -2.65 2.68 0.40
CA TRP A 47 -1.42 1.90 0.31
C TRP A 47 -1.63 0.42 0.64
N GLY A 48 -1.46 -0.47 -0.33
CA GLY A 48 -1.46 -1.92 -0.11
C GLY A 48 -0.05 -2.49 0.04
N THR A 49 0.22 -3.23 1.13
CA THR A 49 1.44 -4.05 1.26
C THR A 49 1.11 -5.54 1.16
N CYS A 50 1.87 -6.27 0.35
CA CYS A 50 1.75 -7.72 0.14
C CYS A 50 0.32 -8.16 -0.19
N LEU A 51 -0.38 -8.84 0.72
CA LEU A 51 -1.79 -9.24 0.54
C LEU A 51 -2.73 -8.03 0.34
N GLY A 52 -2.39 -6.86 0.89
CA GLY A 52 -3.11 -5.61 0.61
C GLY A 52 -2.99 -5.16 -0.85
N PHE A 53 -1.79 -5.26 -1.44
CA PHE A 53 -1.59 -4.99 -2.87
C PHE A 53 -2.30 -6.04 -3.74
N GLN A 54 -2.18 -7.31 -3.38
CA GLN A 54 -2.89 -8.41 -4.05
C GLN A 54 -4.41 -8.19 -4.03
N LEU A 55 -5.00 -7.82 -2.89
CA LEU A 55 -6.43 -7.51 -2.79
C LEU A 55 -6.81 -6.33 -3.70
N LEU A 56 -6.05 -5.22 -3.66
CA LEU A 56 -6.28 -4.08 -4.56
C LEU A 56 -6.32 -4.52 -6.03
N THR A 57 -5.44 -5.43 -6.46
CA THR A 57 -5.48 -5.93 -7.84
C THR A 57 -6.74 -6.75 -8.17
N VAL A 58 -7.26 -7.56 -7.24
CA VAL A 58 -8.52 -8.30 -7.46
C VAL A 58 -9.70 -7.35 -7.56
N LEU A 59 -9.79 -6.40 -6.61
CA LEU A 59 -10.89 -5.44 -6.54
C LEU A 59 -10.95 -4.54 -7.78
N VAL A 60 -9.80 -4.08 -8.28
CA VAL A 60 -9.72 -3.23 -9.48
C VAL A 60 -9.98 -4.02 -10.77
N ALA A 61 -9.47 -5.26 -10.88
CA ALA A 61 -9.73 -6.11 -12.03
C ALA A 61 -11.20 -6.59 -12.09
N GLY A 62 -11.81 -6.82 -10.93
CA GLY A 62 -13.08 -7.54 -10.77
C GLY A 62 -12.94 -9.06 -10.96
N GLU A 63 -11.71 -9.58 -10.94
CA GLU A 63 -11.37 -10.99 -11.14
C GLU A 63 -10.05 -11.35 -10.43
N ASN A 64 -9.82 -12.64 -10.17
CA ASN A 64 -8.57 -13.09 -9.54
C ASN A 64 -7.48 -13.37 -10.58
N LEU A 65 -6.50 -12.47 -10.68
CA LEU A 65 -5.34 -12.56 -11.57
C LEU A 65 -4.07 -13.11 -10.88
N TRP A 66 -4.19 -13.67 -9.67
CA TRP A 66 -3.04 -14.19 -8.93
C TRP A 66 -2.55 -15.50 -9.53
N SER A 67 -1.24 -15.59 -9.73
CA SER A 67 -0.53 -16.82 -10.09
C SER A 67 0.36 -17.27 -8.94
N LYS A 68 0.60 -18.58 -8.80
CA LYS A 68 1.54 -19.09 -7.79
C LYS A 68 2.96 -18.61 -8.14
N LYS A 69 3.52 -17.77 -7.28
CA LYS A 69 4.82 -17.09 -7.41
C LYS A 69 5.47 -17.03 -6.04
N THR A 70 6.00 -18.17 -5.59
CA THR A 70 6.65 -18.25 -4.28
C THR A 70 7.92 -17.41 -4.25
N ALA A 71 7.87 -16.29 -3.55
CA ALA A 71 9.02 -15.56 -3.05
C ALA A 71 8.82 -15.45 -1.53
N GLU A 72 9.25 -16.49 -0.84
CA GLU A 72 9.09 -16.67 0.60
C GLU A 72 10.45 -16.63 1.26
N ASN A 73 10.63 -15.72 2.21
CA ASN A 73 11.86 -15.54 2.97
C ASN A 73 13.08 -15.18 2.10
N VAL A 74 12.89 -14.31 1.12
CA VAL A 74 13.93 -13.88 0.16
C VAL A 74 13.96 -12.37 -0.02
N THR A 75 15.14 -11.83 -0.34
CA THR A 75 15.35 -10.39 -0.59
C THR A 75 15.79 -10.11 -2.02
N TYR A 76 15.26 -9.04 -2.62
CA TYR A 76 15.55 -8.66 -4.01
C TYR A 76 15.83 -7.16 -4.20
N PRO A 77 16.65 -6.79 -5.20
CA PRO A 77 16.62 -5.45 -5.78
C PRO A 77 15.36 -5.24 -6.64
N LEU A 78 15.08 -3.99 -7.02
CA LEU A 78 13.91 -3.61 -7.82
C LEU A 78 14.28 -3.11 -9.21
N ASN A 79 13.56 -3.62 -10.23
CA ASN A 79 13.38 -2.91 -11.48
C ASN A 79 12.41 -1.75 -11.24
N LEU A 80 12.93 -0.51 -11.19
CA LEU A 80 12.17 0.65 -10.74
C LEU A 80 11.05 1.08 -11.70
N SER A 81 9.96 1.58 -11.12
CA SER A 81 8.81 2.16 -11.81
C SER A 81 8.65 3.66 -11.51
N ARG A 82 7.66 4.32 -12.15
CA ARG A 82 7.31 5.73 -11.97
C ARG A 82 7.13 6.17 -10.50
N MET A 83 6.67 5.28 -9.62
CA MET A 83 6.45 5.60 -8.20
C MET A 83 7.74 6.10 -7.51
N PHE A 84 8.90 5.60 -7.93
CA PHE A 84 10.18 5.95 -7.33
C PHE A 84 10.86 7.15 -8.01
N THR A 85 10.32 7.73 -9.09
CA THR A 85 11.02 8.77 -9.88
C THR A 85 11.47 9.97 -9.05
N ASN A 86 10.68 10.36 -8.05
CA ASN A 86 10.97 11.48 -7.15
C ASN A 86 11.88 11.10 -5.96
N PHE A 87 12.30 9.84 -5.83
CA PHE A 87 13.23 9.43 -4.77
C PHE A 87 14.66 9.92 -5.10
N PRO A 88 15.48 10.21 -4.06
CA PRO A 88 16.88 10.57 -4.23
C PRO A 88 17.63 9.61 -5.18
N SER A 89 18.51 10.14 -6.02
CA SER A 89 19.16 9.37 -7.10
C SER A 89 20.07 8.26 -6.57
N ASP A 90 20.71 8.48 -5.43
CA ASP A 90 21.47 7.49 -4.67
C ASP A 90 20.56 6.36 -4.12
N VAL A 91 19.39 6.71 -3.58
CA VAL A 91 18.40 5.74 -3.08
C VAL A 91 17.84 4.89 -4.23
N ARG A 92 17.52 5.51 -5.37
CA ARG A 92 17.11 4.78 -6.58
C ARG A 92 18.20 3.83 -7.06
N LYS A 93 19.47 4.26 -7.05
CA LYS A 93 20.60 3.41 -7.42
C LYS A 93 20.68 2.17 -6.53
N VAL A 94 20.72 2.32 -5.21
CA VAL A 94 20.84 1.17 -4.29
C VAL A 94 19.60 0.26 -4.34
N LEU A 95 18.39 0.81 -4.47
CA LEU A 95 17.17 0.03 -4.71
C LEU A 95 17.25 -0.88 -5.94
N SER A 96 17.95 -0.44 -6.99
CA SER A 96 18.11 -1.23 -8.23
C SER A 96 19.28 -2.22 -8.22
N GLN A 97 20.12 -2.20 -7.19
CA GLN A 97 21.39 -2.95 -7.15
C GLN A 97 21.52 -3.86 -5.92
N GLU A 98 20.96 -3.48 -4.78
CA GLU A 98 21.07 -4.19 -3.50
C GLU A 98 19.78 -4.95 -3.16
N PRO A 99 19.84 -6.09 -2.46
CA PRO A 99 18.67 -6.87 -2.06
C PRO A 99 17.95 -6.24 -0.86
N LEU A 100 17.29 -5.09 -1.08
CA LEU A 100 16.69 -4.26 -0.02
C LEU A 100 15.20 -4.56 0.25
N THR A 101 14.56 -5.41 -0.56
CA THR A 101 13.11 -5.65 -0.47
C THR A 101 12.79 -7.06 0.00
N ALA A 102 12.12 -7.18 1.16
CA ALA A 102 11.81 -8.46 1.77
C ALA A 102 10.50 -9.05 1.24
N ASN A 103 10.53 -10.30 0.77
CA ASN A 103 9.39 -10.97 0.13
C ASN A 103 8.94 -12.19 0.95
N PHE A 104 7.64 -12.23 1.25
CA PHE A 104 6.98 -13.27 2.04
C PHE A 104 5.60 -13.61 1.43
N HIS A 105 5.58 -14.04 0.18
CA HIS A 105 4.34 -14.34 -0.55
C HIS A 105 4.42 -15.62 -1.39
N HIS A 106 3.28 -16.29 -1.54
CA HIS A 106 3.11 -17.48 -2.38
C HIS A 106 2.47 -17.16 -3.74
N TYR A 107 1.93 -15.94 -3.88
CA TYR A 107 1.10 -15.52 -5.00
C TYR A 107 1.50 -14.11 -5.46
N GLY A 108 1.25 -13.81 -6.73
CA GLY A 108 1.39 -12.47 -7.27
C GLY A 108 0.81 -12.35 -8.67
N VAL A 109 0.57 -11.12 -9.11
CA VAL A 109 0.15 -10.81 -10.47
C VAL A 109 1.39 -10.67 -11.35
N THR A 110 1.41 -11.32 -12.53
CA THR A 110 2.53 -11.15 -13.47
C THR A 110 2.43 -9.81 -14.18
N LYS A 111 3.55 -9.32 -14.74
CA LYS A 111 3.54 -8.11 -15.56
C LYS A 111 2.57 -8.23 -16.73
N GLU A 112 2.50 -9.41 -17.33
CA GLU A 112 1.65 -9.71 -18.49
C GLU A 112 0.17 -9.69 -18.11
N ALA A 113 -0.21 -10.31 -16.99
CA ALA A 113 -1.59 -10.29 -16.49
C ALA A 113 -2.01 -8.88 -16.03
N PHE A 114 -1.10 -8.14 -15.40
CA PHE A 114 -1.35 -6.77 -14.94
C PHE A 114 -1.54 -5.78 -16.11
N MET A 115 -0.65 -5.84 -17.11
CA MET A 115 -0.70 -4.95 -18.27
C MET A 115 -1.78 -5.38 -19.28
N GLY A 116 -2.14 -6.66 -19.33
CA GLY A 116 -3.20 -7.20 -20.20
C GLY A 116 -4.62 -6.95 -19.69
N ASN A 117 -4.79 -6.56 -18.43
CA ASN A 117 -6.08 -6.13 -17.88
C ASN A 117 -6.18 -4.59 -17.96
N GLU A 118 -7.11 -4.08 -18.76
CA GLU A 118 -7.29 -2.64 -19.01
C GLU A 118 -7.69 -1.87 -17.75
N LYS A 119 -8.45 -2.48 -16.84
CA LYS A 119 -8.81 -1.84 -15.57
C LYS A 119 -7.59 -1.65 -14.67
N LEU A 120 -6.76 -2.69 -14.50
CA LEU A 120 -5.53 -2.60 -13.71
C LEU A 120 -4.54 -1.59 -14.30
N SER A 121 -4.23 -1.73 -15.58
CA SER A 121 -3.29 -0.84 -16.25
C SER A 121 -3.80 0.61 -16.26
N GLY A 122 -5.08 0.86 -16.54
CA GLY A 122 -5.67 2.21 -16.46
C GLY A 122 -5.67 2.80 -15.04
N PHE A 123 -6.12 2.03 -14.05
CA PHE A 123 -6.28 2.47 -12.66
C PHE A 123 -4.95 2.78 -11.97
N PHE A 124 -3.94 1.92 -12.13
CA PHE A 124 -2.64 2.09 -11.49
C PHE A 124 -1.64 2.94 -12.30
N SER A 125 -1.90 3.28 -13.57
CA SER A 125 -0.93 4.02 -14.40
C SER A 125 -1.14 5.54 -14.51
N VAL A 126 -2.18 6.13 -13.89
CA VAL A 126 -2.48 7.57 -14.05
C VAL A 126 -2.56 8.35 -12.72
N LEU A 127 -1.58 9.24 -12.54
CA LEU A 127 -1.46 10.18 -11.42
C LEU A 127 -1.54 11.64 -11.92
N SER A 128 -2.64 12.02 -12.60
CA SER A 128 -2.96 13.31 -13.31
C SER A 128 -2.91 13.19 -14.86
N THR A 129 -3.49 14.10 -15.68
CA THR A 129 -4.22 15.39 -15.43
C THR A 129 -5.62 15.49 -16.09
N ASN A 130 -6.65 16.09 -15.44
CA ASN A 130 -7.92 16.45 -16.10
C ASN A 130 -7.85 17.84 -16.75
N ILE A 131 -8.71 18.11 -17.75
CA ILE A 131 -9.13 19.47 -18.13
C ILE A 131 -10.63 19.44 -18.62
N ALA A 132 -11.21 20.53 -19.16
CA ALA A 132 -12.66 20.82 -19.09
C ALA A 132 -13.46 21.04 -20.41
N GLN A 133 -14.77 21.35 -20.24
CA GLN A 133 -15.87 21.46 -21.23
C GLN A 133 -15.66 22.39 -22.43
N ASN A 134 -14.58 23.19 -22.46
CA ASN A 134 -14.19 24.06 -23.56
C ASN A 134 -13.17 23.42 -24.54
N GLY A 135 -12.88 22.12 -24.38
CA GLY A 135 -12.08 21.34 -25.33
C GLY A 135 -10.72 20.90 -24.80
N LEU A 136 -10.66 20.41 -23.56
CA LEU A 136 -9.40 20.16 -22.85
C LEU A 136 -9.44 18.77 -22.10
N GLU A 137 -8.41 17.89 -22.25
CA GLU A 137 -7.99 16.76 -21.34
C GLU A 137 -8.62 15.33 -21.55
N PHE A 138 -8.77 14.41 -20.55
CA PHE A 138 -8.79 14.60 -19.08
C PHE A 138 -8.71 13.31 -18.12
N VAL A 139 -7.80 13.24 -17.09
CA VAL A 139 -7.80 12.35 -15.85
C VAL A 139 -7.05 12.95 -14.59
N SER A 140 -7.66 13.30 -13.43
CA SER A 140 -7.01 14.21 -12.43
C SER A 140 -6.01 13.67 -11.39
N THR A 141 -6.03 12.40 -10.98
CA THR A 141 -5.03 11.62 -10.16
C THR A 141 -5.79 10.62 -9.28
N LYS A 142 -5.40 9.33 -9.27
CA LYS A 142 -5.86 8.36 -8.25
C LYS A 142 -4.68 7.86 -7.41
N PRO A 143 -4.53 8.29 -6.14
CA PRO A 143 -3.38 7.96 -5.28
C PRO A 143 -3.45 6.55 -4.67
N PHE A 144 -3.48 5.54 -5.54
CA PHE A 144 -3.47 4.13 -5.16
C PHE A 144 -2.08 3.56 -5.34
N TYR A 145 -1.43 3.29 -4.22
CA TYR A 145 -0.07 2.77 -4.15
C TYR A 145 -0.08 1.34 -3.64
N GLY A 146 0.94 0.59 -4.02
CA GLY A 146 1.17 -0.70 -3.40
C GLY A 146 2.50 -1.34 -3.74
N VAL A 147 2.91 -2.24 -2.85
CA VAL A 147 4.15 -3.00 -2.93
C VAL A 147 3.85 -4.45 -2.58
N GLN A 148 4.34 -5.39 -3.40
CA GLN A 148 4.21 -6.83 -3.15
C GLN A 148 5.17 -7.31 -2.03
N TRP A 149 6.22 -6.54 -1.77
CA TRP A 149 7.24 -6.75 -0.74
C TRP A 149 6.94 -5.92 0.51
N HIS A 150 7.61 -6.22 1.62
CA HIS A 150 7.39 -5.62 2.93
C HIS A 150 8.45 -4.55 3.24
N PRO A 151 8.14 -3.23 3.17
CA PRO A 151 9.08 -2.18 3.56
C PRO A 151 9.20 -2.01 5.08
N GLU A 152 8.20 -2.42 5.86
CA GLU A 152 8.14 -2.22 7.30
C GLU A 152 9.09 -3.15 8.08
N VAL A 153 9.30 -4.38 7.58
CA VAL A 153 10.13 -5.37 8.29
C VAL A 153 11.59 -4.96 8.39
N ASN A 154 12.09 -4.17 7.42
CA ASN A 154 13.46 -3.63 7.38
C ASN A 154 13.87 -2.91 8.67
N ARG A 155 12.90 -2.31 9.39
CA ARG A 155 13.12 -1.52 10.62
C ARG A 155 12.54 -2.14 11.88
N PHE A 156 11.50 -2.97 11.76
CA PHE A 156 10.66 -3.35 12.91
C PHE A 156 10.66 -4.84 13.25
N GLN A 157 11.05 -5.75 12.34
CA GLN A 157 11.13 -7.18 12.62
C GLN A 157 12.59 -7.64 12.67
N TRP A 158 12.90 -8.61 13.54
CA TRP A 158 14.29 -8.99 13.84
C TRP A 158 14.41 -10.47 14.23
N ASP A 159 13.46 -11.30 13.81
CA ASP A 159 13.51 -12.74 14.07
C ASP A 159 14.56 -13.37 13.13
N PRO A 160 15.64 -13.98 13.65
CA PRO A 160 16.77 -14.47 12.85
C PRO A 160 16.43 -15.66 11.95
N ARG A 161 15.21 -16.22 12.05
CA ARG A 161 14.69 -17.22 11.11
C ARG A 161 14.33 -16.62 9.74
N TYR A 162 14.23 -15.28 9.66
CA TYR A 162 13.80 -14.58 8.46
C TYR A 162 14.87 -13.63 7.91
N ASN A 163 14.95 -13.57 6.58
CA ASN A 163 15.85 -12.73 5.81
C ASN A 163 15.31 -11.29 5.71
N PHE A 164 15.22 -10.60 6.86
CA PHE A 164 14.89 -9.18 6.90
C PHE A 164 16.15 -8.33 6.57
N PRO A 165 16.10 -7.41 5.60
CA PRO A 165 17.25 -6.59 5.24
C PRO A 165 17.38 -5.39 6.19
N HIS A 166 18.46 -5.37 6.98
CA HIS A 166 18.79 -4.34 7.98
C HIS A 166 20.00 -3.47 7.60
N SER A 167 20.31 -3.35 6.31
CA SER A 167 21.33 -2.37 5.88
C SER A 167 20.81 -0.94 6.07
N SER A 168 21.70 0.03 6.25
CA SER A 168 21.31 1.45 6.34
C SER A 168 20.49 1.90 5.11
N ASN A 169 20.79 1.34 3.93
CA ASN A 169 20.00 1.55 2.72
C ASN A 169 18.57 0.97 2.83
N ALA A 170 18.41 -0.24 3.39
CA ALA A 170 17.10 -0.87 3.58
C ALA A 170 16.22 -0.10 4.57
N GLU A 171 16.80 0.42 5.67
CA GLU A 171 16.10 1.27 6.62
C GLU A 171 15.73 2.65 6.04
N ARG A 172 16.63 3.24 5.24
CA ARG A 172 16.40 4.52 4.56
C ARG A 172 15.29 4.42 3.51
N VAL A 173 15.26 3.34 2.74
CA VAL A 173 14.18 3.01 1.79
C VAL A 173 12.82 2.91 2.50
N SER A 174 12.77 2.15 3.60
CA SER A 174 11.57 2.00 4.44
C SER A 174 11.07 3.37 4.95
N SER A 175 11.99 4.21 5.41
CA SER A 175 11.70 5.56 5.90
C SER A 175 11.15 6.48 4.82
N LEU A 176 11.73 6.45 3.61
CA LEU A 176 11.29 7.29 2.48
C LEU A 176 9.93 6.88 1.92
N LEU A 177 9.59 5.58 1.92
CA LEU A 177 8.25 5.12 1.54
C LEU A 177 7.19 5.54 2.57
N ALA A 178 7.52 5.47 3.87
CA ALA A 178 6.66 5.98 4.93
C ALA A 178 6.48 7.51 4.81
N GLU A 179 7.55 8.26 4.59
CA GLU A 179 7.50 9.71 4.38
C GLU A 179 6.66 10.09 3.16
N PHE A 180 6.86 9.40 2.03
CA PHE A 180 6.06 9.57 0.81
C PHE A 180 4.57 9.39 1.10
N PHE A 181 4.16 8.29 1.74
CA PHE A 181 2.75 8.05 2.03
C PHE A 181 2.19 8.99 3.13
N VAL A 182 3.01 9.47 4.07
CA VAL A 182 2.61 10.55 4.99
C VAL A 182 2.36 11.86 4.23
N ASN A 183 3.23 12.22 3.27
CA ASN A 183 3.07 13.42 2.45
C ASN A 183 1.83 13.36 1.56
N GLU A 184 1.52 12.19 1.00
CA GLU A 184 0.28 11.95 0.27
C GLU A 184 -0.96 12.15 1.16
N ARG A 185 -0.95 11.63 2.40
CA ARG A 185 -2.05 11.83 3.36
C ARG A 185 -2.24 13.29 3.76
N ARG A 186 -1.18 14.10 3.84
CA ARG A 186 -1.26 15.55 4.14
C ARG A 186 -2.05 16.37 3.12
N ARG A 187 -2.37 15.80 1.95
CA ARG A 187 -3.19 16.44 0.91
C ARG A 187 -4.70 16.30 1.16
N SER A 188 -5.11 15.42 2.07
CA SER A 188 -6.51 15.25 2.48
C SER A 188 -6.89 16.26 3.56
N SER A 189 -8.05 16.91 3.43
CA SER A 189 -8.62 17.83 4.44
C SER A 189 -9.46 17.13 5.53
N HIS A 190 -9.52 15.80 5.53
CA HIS A 190 -10.24 15.02 6.54
C HIS A 190 -9.74 15.24 7.96
N HIS A 191 -10.66 15.16 8.92
CA HIS A 191 -10.38 15.27 10.34
C HIS A 191 -11.52 14.68 11.18
N PHE A 192 -11.22 14.25 12.40
CA PHE A 192 -12.23 13.91 13.39
C PHE A 192 -12.95 15.17 13.86
N SER A 193 -14.25 15.10 14.10
CA SER A 193 -14.99 16.21 14.72
C SER A 193 -14.65 16.36 16.21
N GLU A 194 -14.23 15.28 16.86
CA GLU A 194 -13.96 15.22 18.30
C GLU A 194 -12.57 14.61 18.54
N ALA A 195 -11.71 15.31 19.28
CA ALA A 195 -10.36 14.85 19.62
C ALA A 195 -10.35 13.54 20.43
N ALA A 196 -11.42 13.25 21.17
CA ALA A 196 -11.59 11.99 21.89
C ALA A 196 -11.79 10.78 20.95
N GLU A 197 -12.39 10.98 19.77
CA GLU A 197 -12.53 9.92 18.76
C GLU A 197 -11.21 9.67 18.04
N GLU A 198 -10.46 10.72 17.70
CA GLU A 198 -9.10 10.60 17.15
C GLU A 198 -8.17 9.84 18.11
N SER A 199 -8.22 10.19 19.39
CA SER A 199 -7.41 9.57 20.45
C SER A 199 -7.73 8.10 20.69
N SER A 200 -8.89 7.59 20.23
CA SER A 200 -9.32 6.21 20.49
C SER A 200 -8.37 5.14 19.94
N ALA A 201 -7.60 5.46 18.90
CA ALA A 201 -6.57 4.58 18.36
C ALA A 201 -5.43 4.29 19.36
N HIS A 202 -5.22 5.15 20.37
CA HIS A 202 -4.21 4.99 21.41
C HIS A 202 -4.68 4.13 22.61
N ASN A 203 -5.94 3.70 22.63
CA ASN A 203 -6.50 2.90 23.73
C ASN A 203 -6.07 1.42 23.69
N TYR A 204 -5.44 0.98 22.60
CA TYR A 204 -4.99 -0.39 22.40
C TYR A 204 -3.51 -0.53 22.73
N SER A 205 -3.13 -1.63 23.38
CA SER A 205 -1.73 -1.95 23.70
C SER A 205 -1.25 -3.19 22.92
N PRO A 206 -0.04 -3.16 22.34
CA PRO A 206 0.48 -4.30 21.60
C PRO A 206 0.95 -5.42 22.53
N VAL A 207 0.63 -6.66 22.17
CA VAL A 207 1.11 -7.87 22.86
C VAL A 207 2.38 -8.38 22.16
N TYR A 208 3.35 -8.86 22.93
CA TYR A 208 4.57 -9.50 22.42
C TYR A 208 4.30 -10.94 21.99
N VAL A 209 4.55 -11.28 20.72
CA VAL A 209 4.01 -12.50 20.08
C VAL A 209 5.04 -13.36 19.31
N VAL A 210 6.34 -13.16 19.52
CA VAL A 210 7.43 -13.88 18.81
C VAL A 210 7.36 -15.41 18.87
N ASN A 211 6.70 -15.98 19.90
CA ASN A 211 6.54 -17.42 20.05
C ASN A 211 5.49 -18.03 19.11
N ILE A 212 4.61 -17.20 18.53
CA ILE A 212 3.45 -17.61 17.72
C ILE A 212 3.33 -16.86 16.39
N SER A 213 4.25 -15.93 16.09
CA SER A 213 4.23 -15.09 14.89
C SER A 213 5.64 -14.71 14.44
N ALA A 214 5.79 -14.39 13.15
CA ALA A 214 7.00 -13.76 12.60
C ALA A 214 7.18 -12.29 13.06
N TYR A 215 6.11 -11.69 13.60
CA TYR A 215 6.11 -10.31 14.11
C TYR A 215 6.47 -10.28 15.59
N LYS A 216 7.24 -9.28 16.02
CA LYS A 216 7.55 -9.03 17.43
C LYS A 216 6.32 -8.71 18.26
N GLN A 217 5.43 -7.88 17.72
CA GLN A 217 4.28 -7.32 18.42
C GLN A 217 3.05 -7.31 17.53
N SER A 218 1.87 -7.47 18.12
CA SER A 218 0.57 -7.38 17.44
C SER A 218 -0.48 -6.76 18.36
N TYR A 219 -1.40 -6.00 17.77
CA TYR A 219 -2.60 -5.52 18.45
C TYR A 219 -3.74 -6.54 18.25
N PHE A 220 -4.58 -6.68 19.27
CA PHE A 220 -5.77 -7.53 19.25
C PHE A 220 -7.00 -6.66 19.54
N PHE A 221 -8.09 -6.92 18.82
CA PHE A 221 -9.31 -6.11 18.78
C PHE A 221 -10.55 -7.01 18.91
#